data_AF-A0A7S2XUR7-F1
#
_entry.id   AF-A0A7S2XUR7-F1
#
_cell.length_a   1.000
_cell.length_b   1.000
_cell.length_c   1.000
_cell.angle_alpha   90.00
_cell.angle_beta   90.00
_cell.angle_gamma   90.00
#
_symmetry.space_group_name_H-M   'P 1'
#
loop_
_entity.id
_entity.type
_entity.pdbx_description
1 polymer ?
#
loop_
_entity_poly.entity_id
_entity_poly.type
_entity_poly.pdbx_seq_one_letter_code
_entity_poly.pdbx_strand_id
1 'polypeptide(L)'
;MALESRRRTGFFMSLCLLSLVLLVFVNVVVADPHVFDVHRLAQFERDKVSYGSKMTQMNLLAAAASSVGGAAISTSGSLARKVAVVHMLKVQSEKAFLDLLDVHRASAILVVLPDDFSEVSADILGIWRSLEQALLAREVVGPVYFAFEDQDLLDLLHDLEGPGGVTEGGPVGKDLYQLSVASPEPTPKASISITNLQGWLAGEAPVAQAAGSSSAKAGVGA
;
A
#
# COMPACT_ATOMS: atom_id res chain seq x y z
N MET A 1 -18.54 65.08 -7.68
CA MET A 1 -17.33 64.27 -7.92
C MET A 1 -17.07 63.17 -6.89
N ALA A 2 -17.35 63.34 -5.58
CA ALA A 2 -17.04 62.30 -4.57
C ALA A 2 -17.93 61.03 -4.64
N LEU A 3 -19.17 61.12 -5.11
CA LEU A 3 -20.11 59.99 -5.18
C LEU A 3 -19.84 59.02 -6.36
N GLU A 4 -19.29 59.51 -7.47
CA GLU A 4 -18.90 58.66 -8.61
C GLU A 4 -17.62 57.87 -8.35
N SER A 5 -16.70 58.41 -7.56
CA SER A 5 -15.50 57.69 -7.11
C SER A 5 -15.87 56.46 -6.29
N ARG A 6 -16.82 56.60 -5.34
CA ARG A 6 -17.26 55.51 -4.45
C ARG A 6 -18.01 54.39 -5.19
N ARG A 7 -18.76 54.71 -6.25
CA ARG A 7 -19.43 53.70 -7.11
C ARG A 7 -18.44 52.92 -7.97
N ARG A 8 -17.37 53.55 -8.48
CA ARG A 8 -16.34 52.87 -9.27
C ARG A 8 -15.50 51.91 -8.43
N THR A 9 -15.15 52.28 -7.20
CA THR A 9 -14.41 51.39 -6.28
C THR A 9 -15.25 50.18 -5.84
N GLY A 10 -16.54 50.38 -5.57
CA GLY A 10 -17.46 49.29 -5.23
C GLY A 10 -17.70 48.32 -6.39
N PHE A 11 -17.81 48.84 -7.62
CA PHE A 11 -17.94 48.00 -8.82
C PHE A 11 -16.66 47.19 -9.10
N PHE A 12 -15.49 47.81 -8.93
CA PHE A 12 -14.21 47.13 -9.10
C PHE A 12 -14.00 46.03 -8.04
N MET A 13 -14.35 46.30 -6.77
CA MET A 13 -14.30 45.31 -5.69
C MET A 13 -15.29 44.16 -5.92
N SER A 14 -16.50 44.46 -6.41
CA SER A 14 -17.49 43.44 -6.77
C SER A 14 -17.03 42.57 -7.94
N LEU A 15 -16.34 43.14 -8.93
CA LEU A 15 -15.74 42.40 -10.04
C LEU A 15 -14.57 41.51 -9.58
N CYS A 16 -13.70 42.02 -8.70
CA CYS A 16 -12.62 41.22 -8.12
C CYS A 16 -13.16 40.07 -7.26
N LEU A 17 -14.21 40.32 -6.48
CA LEU A 17 -14.85 39.28 -5.66
C LEU A 17 -15.53 38.22 -6.54
N LEU A 18 -16.22 38.64 -7.60
CA LEU A 18 -16.81 37.74 -8.58
C LEU A 18 -15.74 36.92 -9.32
N SER A 19 -14.61 37.53 -9.71
CA SER A 19 -13.52 36.80 -10.35
C SER A 19 -12.84 35.81 -9.40
N LEU A 20 -12.71 36.15 -8.11
CA LEU A 20 -12.17 35.24 -7.10
C LEU A 20 -13.11 34.05 -6.90
N VAL A 21 -14.41 34.30 -6.77
CA VAL A 21 -15.42 33.25 -6.62
C VAL A 21 -15.45 32.35 -7.86
N LEU A 22 -15.37 32.93 -9.06
CA LEU A 22 -15.30 32.18 -10.31
C LEU A 22 -14.03 31.31 -10.37
N LEU A 23 -12.88 31.86 -10.00
CA LEU A 23 -11.61 31.13 -9.97
C LEU A 23 -11.67 29.96 -8.98
N VAL A 24 -12.22 30.17 -7.78
CA VAL A 24 -12.42 29.10 -6.80
C VAL A 24 -13.38 28.04 -7.34
N PHE A 25 -14.50 28.43 -7.96
CA PHE A 25 -15.48 27.49 -8.51
C PHE A 25 -14.90 26.64 -9.65
N VAL A 26 -14.11 27.24 -10.54
CA VAL A 26 -13.45 26.53 -11.64
C VAL A 26 -12.43 25.53 -11.12
N ASN A 27 -11.66 25.87 -10.08
CA ASN A 27 -10.71 24.93 -9.48
C ASN A 27 -11.40 23.76 -8.75
N VAL A 28 -12.57 23.97 -8.16
CA VAL A 28 -13.33 22.90 -7.48
C VAL A 28 -13.91 21.89 -8.48
N VAL A 29 -14.25 22.30 -9.70
CA VAL A 29 -14.89 21.43 -10.70
C VAL A 29 -13.89 20.48 -11.40
N VAL A 30 -12.58 20.72 -11.29
CA VAL A 30 -11.56 19.98 -12.06
C VAL A 30 -10.89 18.86 -11.26
N ALA A 31 -11.03 18.82 -9.93
CA ALA A 31 -10.37 17.82 -9.10
C ALA A 31 -11.30 16.64 -8.80
N ASP A 32 -11.48 15.74 -9.76
CA ASP A 32 -12.08 14.43 -9.48
C ASP A 32 -11.02 13.56 -8.76
N PRO A 33 -11.24 13.14 -7.51
CA PRO A 33 -10.27 12.34 -6.79
C PRO A 33 -10.29 10.90 -7.32
N HIS A 34 -9.16 10.47 -7.89
CA HIS A 34 -9.03 9.08 -8.33
C HIS A 34 -9.05 8.11 -7.15
N VAL A 35 -9.86 7.05 -7.25
CA VAL A 35 -10.03 6.05 -6.20
C VAL A 35 -9.60 4.70 -6.73
N PHE A 36 -8.60 4.10 -6.09
CA PHE A 36 -8.09 2.78 -6.41
C PHE A 36 -7.96 1.91 -5.16
N ASP A 37 -8.02 0.59 -5.36
CA ASP A 37 -7.92 -0.38 -4.29
C ASP A 37 -6.47 -0.55 -3.82
N VAL A 38 -6.29 -0.60 -2.50
CA VAL A 38 -4.97 -0.67 -1.88
C VAL A 38 -4.94 -1.75 -0.80
N HIS A 39 -3.90 -2.58 -0.86
CA HIS A 39 -3.59 -3.59 0.14
C HIS A 39 -2.42 -3.13 1.01
N ARG A 40 -2.47 -3.43 2.30
CA ARG A 40 -1.45 -3.02 3.27
C ARG A 40 -0.55 -4.20 3.63
N LEU A 41 0.74 -3.94 3.88
CA LEU A 41 1.65 -4.92 4.47
C LEU A 41 1.05 -5.48 5.76
N ALA A 42 1.15 -6.80 5.93
CA ALA A 42 0.64 -7.49 7.11
C ALA A 42 1.26 -6.93 8.39
N GLN A 43 0.43 -6.86 9.43
CA GLN A 43 0.84 -6.47 10.78
C GLN A 43 0.52 -7.63 11.71
N PHE A 44 1.49 -8.06 12.50
CA PHE A 44 1.29 -9.10 13.50
C PHE A 44 2.16 -8.85 14.73
N GLU A 45 1.74 -9.40 15.86
CA GLU A 45 2.45 -9.32 17.12
C GLU A 45 2.79 -10.74 17.58
N ARG A 46 4.06 -10.99 17.85
CA ARG A 46 4.54 -12.25 18.40
C ARG A 46 5.30 -11.95 19.68
N ASP A 47 4.89 -12.58 20.79
CA ASP A 47 5.56 -12.44 22.08
C ASP A 47 5.72 -10.97 22.53
N LYS A 48 4.72 -10.12 22.27
CA LYS A 48 4.69 -8.67 22.54
C LYS A 48 5.62 -7.80 21.67
N VAL A 49 6.25 -8.40 20.66
CA VAL A 49 7.04 -7.70 19.65
C VAL A 49 6.18 -7.55 18.40
N SER A 50 6.07 -6.33 17.90
CA SER A 50 5.31 -6.06 16.68
C SER A 50 6.19 -6.19 15.44
N TYR A 51 5.58 -6.73 14.40
CA TYR A 51 6.19 -6.95 13.09
C TYR A 51 5.29 -6.35 12.01
N GLY A 52 5.91 -5.95 10.89
CA GLY A 52 5.24 -5.29 9.79
C GLY A 52 4.94 -3.81 10.08
N SER A 53 3.90 -3.27 9.44
CA SER A 53 3.57 -1.84 9.52
C SER A 53 2.43 -1.54 10.49
N LYS A 54 2.44 -0.39 11.20
CA LYS A 54 1.38 0.03 12.16
C LYS A 54 0.48 1.21 11.77
N MET A 55 0.89 2.08 10.84
CA MET A 55 0.07 3.23 10.42
C MET A 55 -0.98 2.87 9.35
N THR A 56 -2.25 3.22 9.59
CA THR A 56 -3.40 2.95 8.69
C THR A 56 -3.96 4.19 8.00
N GLN A 57 -3.75 5.38 8.54
CA GLN A 57 -4.25 6.63 7.94
C GLN A 57 -3.10 7.45 7.41
N MET A 58 -3.26 7.97 6.20
CA MET A 58 -2.29 8.86 5.59
C MET A 58 -2.99 9.96 4.81
N ASN A 59 -2.39 11.14 4.88
CA ASN A 59 -2.71 12.26 4.02
C ASN A 59 -1.40 12.97 3.67
N LEU A 60 -0.72 12.49 2.64
CA LEU A 60 0.67 12.82 2.36
C LEU A 60 0.85 13.12 0.88
N LEU A 61 1.82 13.98 0.55
CA LEU A 61 2.17 14.28 -0.84
C LEU A 61 2.87 13.09 -1.47
N ALA A 62 2.50 12.74 -2.70
CA ALA A 62 3.17 11.70 -3.46
C ALA A 62 4.49 12.23 -4.05
N ALA A 63 5.51 11.37 -4.04
CA ALA A 63 6.79 11.61 -4.65
C ALA A 63 7.24 10.34 -5.36
N ALA A 64 7.67 10.45 -6.61
CA ALA A 64 8.29 9.32 -7.28
C ALA A 64 9.58 8.97 -6.57
N ALA A 65 9.73 7.68 -6.27
CA ALA A 65 11.02 7.08 -6.00
C ALA A 65 11.70 6.72 -7.33
N SER A 66 11.86 7.70 -8.23
CA SER A 66 12.52 7.44 -9.50
C SER A 66 14.01 7.27 -9.31
N SER A 67 14.52 6.18 -9.85
CA SER A 67 15.92 5.88 -10.06
C SER A 67 16.58 6.90 -10.98
N VAL A 68 17.50 7.71 -10.47
CA VAL A 68 18.59 8.26 -11.29
C VAL A 68 19.75 7.27 -11.22
N GLY A 69 19.84 6.39 -12.21
CA GLY A 69 21.07 5.68 -12.60
C GLY A 69 21.78 4.85 -11.53
N GLY A 70 21.43 3.57 -11.41
CA GLY A 70 22.36 2.49 -11.02
C GLY A 70 22.89 2.45 -9.59
N ALA A 71 22.71 3.48 -8.76
CA ALA A 71 23.07 3.45 -7.35
C ALA A 71 22.26 4.50 -6.58
N ALA A 72 21.46 4.03 -5.62
CA ALA A 72 20.61 4.80 -4.72
C ALA A 72 19.35 5.41 -5.36
N ILE A 73 18.22 5.20 -4.66
CA ILE A 73 16.98 5.94 -4.85
C ILE A 73 17.24 7.37 -4.34
N SER A 74 17.96 8.15 -5.15
CA SER A 74 18.42 9.49 -4.81
C SER A 74 17.28 10.46 -5.07
N THR A 75 16.40 10.59 -4.08
CA THR A 75 15.50 11.74 -4.06
C THR A 75 16.34 12.94 -3.63
N SER A 76 16.34 14.02 -4.41
CA SER A 76 17.11 15.25 -4.12
C SER A 76 16.64 16.01 -2.84
N GLY A 77 15.87 15.36 -1.96
CA GLY A 77 15.33 15.92 -0.73
C GLY A 77 14.82 14.83 0.21
N SER A 78 14.59 15.20 1.48
CA SER A 78 14.02 14.30 2.49
C SER A 78 12.60 13.88 2.08
N LEU A 79 12.28 12.57 2.17
CA LEU A 79 10.91 12.04 2.01
C LEU A 79 10.11 12.12 3.32
N ALA A 80 10.60 12.90 4.28
CA ALA A 80 9.86 13.21 5.48
C ALA A 80 8.52 13.87 5.09
N ARG A 81 7.42 13.19 5.44
CA ARG A 81 6.03 13.56 5.12
C ARG A 81 5.64 13.40 3.64
N LYS A 82 6.38 12.58 2.88
CA LYS A 82 6.03 12.21 1.50
C LYS A 82 5.81 10.69 1.39
N VAL A 83 5.00 10.31 0.40
CA VAL A 83 4.75 8.93 -0.01
C VAL A 83 5.69 8.62 -1.15
N ALA A 84 6.56 7.63 -0.97
CA ALA A 84 7.36 7.11 -2.09
C ALA A 84 6.48 6.19 -2.94
N VAL A 85 6.22 6.57 -4.19
CA VAL A 85 5.56 5.70 -5.17
C VAL A 85 6.64 4.97 -5.96
N VAL A 86 6.60 3.64 -5.95
CA VAL A 86 7.61 2.75 -6.54
C VAL A 86 6.91 1.71 -7.42
N HIS A 87 7.40 1.52 -8.64
CA HIS A 87 6.96 0.44 -9.50
C HIS A 87 7.68 -0.88 -9.16
N MET A 88 6.94 -1.99 -9.06
CA MET A 88 7.51 -3.30 -8.69
C MET A 88 8.70 -3.70 -9.60
N LEU A 89 8.54 -3.51 -10.92
CA LEU A 89 9.54 -3.83 -11.92
C LEU A 89 10.81 -2.95 -11.86
N LYS A 90 10.75 -1.78 -11.22
CA LYS A 90 11.90 -0.87 -11.09
C LYS A 90 12.77 -1.18 -9.89
N VAL A 91 12.32 -2.06 -8.99
CA VAL A 91 13.09 -2.48 -7.82
C VAL A 91 14.14 -3.52 -8.23
N GLN A 92 15.39 -3.08 -8.35
CA GLN A 92 16.51 -3.94 -8.71
C GLN A 92 17.30 -4.46 -7.50
N SER A 93 17.13 -3.87 -6.33
CA SER A 93 17.90 -4.21 -5.13
C SER A 93 17.06 -4.07 -3.87
N GLU A 94 17.10 -5.10 -3.02
CA GLU A 94 16.49 -5.08 -1.69
C GLU A 94 17.00 -3.91 -0.86
N LYS A 95 18.33 -3.66 -0.87
CA LYS A 95 18.95 -2.59 -0.09
C LYS A 95 18.42 -1.21 -0.50
N ALA A 96 18.27 -0.97 -1.80
CA ALA A 96 17.78 0.30 -2.30
C ALA A 96 16.35 0.59 -1.82
N PHE A 97 15.50 -0.44 -1.77
CA PHE A 97 14.15 -0.31 -1.22
C PHE A 97 14.16 -0.06 0.29
N LEU A 98 15.01 -0.75 1.04
CA LEU A 98 15.12 -0.55 2.49
C LEU A 98 15.69 0.82 2.85
N ASP A 99 16.62 1.34 2.05
CA ASP A 99 17.18 2.68 2.23
C ASP A 99 16.09 3.78 2.12
N LEU A 100 15.01 3.55 1.35
CA LEU A 100 13.87 4.47 1.34
C LEU A 100 13.21 4.62 2.72
N LEU A 101 13.11 3.51 3.45
CA LEU A 101 12.54 3.48 4.79
C LEU A 101 13.53 4.02 5.82
N ASP A 102 14.76 3.50 5.80
CA ASP A 102 15.73 3.68 6.88
C ASP A 102 16.52 4.99 6.74
N VAL A 103 16.99 5.29 5.52
CA VAL A 103 17.87 6.44 5.25
C VAL A 103 17.06 7.68 4.87
N HIS A 104 16.11 7.52 3.94
CA HIS A 104 15.34 8.63 3.40
C HIS A 104 14.11 9.01 4.23
N ARG A 105 13.76 8.16 5.21
CA ARG A 105 12.62 8.33 6.14
C ARG A 105 11.31 8.60 5.40
N ALA A 106 11.05 7.83 4.34
CA ALA A 106 9.76 7.86 3.66
C ALA A 106 8.65 7.59 4.68
N SER A 107 7.65 8.49 4.71
CA SER A 107 6.57 8.37 5.69
C SER A 107 5.57 7.28 5.32
N ALA A 108 5.47 6.97 4.03
CA ALA A 108 4.76 5.81 3.49
C ALA A 108 5.40 5.38 2.17
N ILE A 109 5.20 4.12 1.79
CA ILE A 109 5.58 3.60 0.47
C ILE A 109 4.33 3.02 -0.19
N LEU A 110 4.11 3.38 -1.45
CA LEU A 110 3.14 2.74 -2.33
C LEU A 110 3.90 1.95 -3.39
N VAL A 111 3.68 0.65 -3.42
CA VAL A 111 4.22 -0.26 -4.43
C VAL A 111 3.13 -0.53 -5.46
N VAL A 112 3.42 -0.19 -6.71
CA VAL A 112 2.55 -0.48 -7.85
C VAL A 112 2.92 -1.86 -8.41
N LEU A 113 1.98 -2.80 -8.38
CA LEU A 113 2.16 -4.17 -8.86
C LEU A 113 1.63 -4.33 -10.28
N PRO A 114 2.30 -5.09 -11.15
CA PRO A 114 1.77 -5.41 -12.46
C PRO A 114 0.45 -6.19 -12.37
N ASP A 115 -0.48 -5.87 -13.26
CA ASP A 115 -1.69 -6.68 -13.46
C ASP A 115 -1.33 -8.10 -13.89
N ASP A 116 -0.34 -8.21 -14.79
CA ASP A 116 0.14 -9.48 -15.34
C ASP A 116 1.51 -9.86 -14.77
N PHE A 117 1.51 -10.81 -13.84
CA PHE A 117 2.74 -11.39 -13.28
C PHE A 117 3.47 -12.33 -14.25
N SER A 118 2.85 -12.68 -15.37
CA SER A 118 3.40 -13.61 -16.36
C SER A 118 4.70 -13.08 -17.01
N GLU A 119 4.84 -11.76 -17.10
CA GLU A 119 6.01 -11.10 -17.72
C GLU A 119 7.11 -10.78 -16.70
N VAL A 120 6.86 -11.02 -15.40
CA VAL A 120 7.81 -10.72 -14.34
C VAL A 120 8.90 -11.79 -14.30
N SER A 121 10.15 -11.37 -14.41
CA SER A 121 11.29 -12.30 -14.36
C SER A 121 11.42 -12.96 -12.99
N ALA A 122 11.92 -14.20 -12.99
CA ALA A 122 12.18 -14.95 -11.76
C ALA A 122 13.17 -14.23 -10.83
N ASP A 123 14.07 -13.41 -11.38
CA ASP A 123 15.03 -12.62 -10.63
C ASP A 123 14.34 -11.52 -9.81
N ILE A 124 13.40 -10.78 -10.43
CA ILE A 124 12.60 -9.75 -9.76
C ILE A 124 11.74 -10.40 -8.66
N LEU A 125 11.10 -11.53 -8.94
CA LEU A 125 10.35 -12.28 -7.94
C LEU A 125 11.23 -12.77 -6.78
N GLY A 126 12.48 -13.16 -7.06
CA GLY A 126 13.47 -13.54 -6.05
C GLY A 126 13.82 -12.37 -5.12
N ILE A 127 14.04 -11.17 -5.68
CA ILE A 127 14.28 -9.94 -4.91
C ILE A 127 13.07 -9.64 -4.03
N TRP A 128 11.86 -9.65 -4.60
CA TRP A 128 10.64 -9.36 -3.85
C TRP A 128 10.34 -10.37 -2.75
N ARG A 129 10.67 -11.65 -2.95
CA ARG A 129 10.57 -12.68 -1.90
C ARG A 129 11.52 -12.40 -0.73
N SER A 130 12.76 -12.02 -1.03
CA SER A 130 13.74 -11.64 0.01
C SER A 130 13.26 -10.40 0.76
N LEU A 131 12.78 -9.41 0.02
CA LEU A 131 12.25 -8.15 0.54
C LEU A 131 11.02 -8.37 1.42
N GLU A 132 10.08 -9.23 1.00
CA GLU A 132 8.92 -9.63 1.79
C GLU A 132 9.35 -10.23 3.14
N GLN A 133 10.26 -11.20 3.11
CA GLN A 133 10.78 -11.81 4.33
C GLN A 133 11.47 -10.76 5.23
N ALA A 134 12.24 -9.85 4.64
CA ALA A 134 12.94 -8.80 5.36
C ALA A 134 11.99 -7.75 5.96
N LEU A 135 10.86 -7.45 5.31
CA LEU A 135 9.82 -6.54 5.82
C LEU A 135 8.98 -7.20 6.93
N LEU A 136 8.66 -8.48 6.80
CA LEU A 136 7.90 -9.23 7.81
C LEU A 136 8.74 -9.56 9.05
N ALA A 137 10.06 -9.65 8.93
CA ALA A 137 10.97 -9.95 10.03
C ALA A 137 11.29 -8.74 10.93
N ARG A 138 10.80 -7.53 10.59
CA ARG A 138 11.09 -6.29 11.33
C ARG A 138 9.84 -5.47 11.64
N GLU A 139 9.97 -4.51 12.54
CA GLU A 139 8.99 -3.43 12.70
C GLU A 139 9.26 -2.35 11.64
N VAL A 140 8.22 -1.97 10.89
CA VAL A 140 8.29 -0.94 9.85
C VAL A 140 7.53 0.29 10.32
N VAL A 141 8.23 1.43 10.40
CA VAL A 141 7.71 2.67 10.98
C VAL A 141 6.60 3.31 10.12
N GLY A 142 6.67 3.16 8.79
CA GLY A 142 5.68 3.67 7.85
C GLY A 142 4.73 2.59 7.29
N PRO A 143 3.55 2.95 6.76
CA PRO A 143 2.75 2.07 5.91
C PRO A 143 3.49 1.71 4.63
N VAL A 144 3.46 0.42 4.30
CA VAL A 144 3.76 -0.06 2.96
C VAL A 144 2.45 -0.55 2.36
N TYR A 145 2.06 0.10 1.28
CA TYR A 145 0.85 -0.14 0.53
C TYR A 145 1.18 -0.76 -0.83
N PHE A 146 0.24 -1.53 -1.34
CA PHE A 146 0.33 -2.31 -2.56
C PHE A 146 -0.95 -2.03 -3.36
N ALA A 147 -0.81 -1.55 -4.59
CA ALA A 147 -1.93 -1.35 -5.50
C ALA A 147 -1.58 -1.99 -6.83
N PHE A 148 -2.57 -2.59 -7.50
CA PHE A 148 -2.37 -3.06 -8.87
C PHE A 148 -2.20 -1.87 -9.82
N GLU A 149 -1.59 -2.14 -10.97
CA GLU A 149 -1.47 -1.17 -12.03
C GLU A 149 -2.85 -0.67 -12.45
N ASP A 150 -2.92 0.63 -12.66
CA ASP A 150 -4.11 1.31 -13.15
C ASP A 150 -3.64 2.45 -14.03
N GLN A 151 -4.42 2.80 -15.04
CA GLN A 151 -4.00 3.76 -16.05
C GLN A 151 -3.68 5.12 -15.42
N ASP A 152 -4.53 5.59 -14.52
CA ASP A 152 -4.33 6.85 -13.79
C ASP A 152 -3.12 6.78 -12.82
N LEU A 153 -2.81 5.60 -12.25
CA LEU A 153 -1.68 5.40 -11.36
C LEU A 153 -0.35 5.39 -12.13
N LEU A 154 -0.36 4.84 -13.34
CA LEU A 154 0.77 4.87 -14.26
C LEU A 154 1.03 6.28 -14.79
N ASP A 155 -0.03 7.03 -15.13
CA ASP A 155 0.06 8.43 -15.53
C ASP A 155 0.61 9.30 -14.38
N LEU A 156 0.13 9.09 -13.15
CA LEU A 156 0.69 9.73 -11.95
C LEU A 156 2.17 9.41 -11.77
N LEU A 157 2.57 8.15 -11.95
CA LEU A 157 3.98 7.77 -11.86
C LEU A 157 4.80 8.43 -12.96
N HIS A 158 4.29 8.48 -14.19
CA HIS A 158 4.94 9.16 -15.31
C HIS A 158 5.15 10.66 -15.03
N ASP A 159 4.14 11.33 -14.49
CA ASP A 159 4.22 12.74 -14.13
C ASP A 159 5.21 13.03 -13.00
N LEU A 160 5.26 12.15 -11.99
CA LEU A 160 6.19 12.28 -10.87
C LEU A 160 7.65 12.01 -11.29
N GLU A 161 7.86 11.11 -12.26
CA GLU A 161 9.17 10.76 -12.80
C GLU A 161 9.64 11.70 -13.91
N GLY A 162 8.70 12.30 -14.64
CA GLY A 162 8.95 13.21 -15.74
C GLY A 162 9.76 14.44 -15.31
N PRO A 163 10.50 15.07 -16.24
CA PRO A 163 11.18 16.33 -15.99
C PRO A 163 10.14 17.47 -15.93
N GLY A 164 9.27 17.50 -14.90
CA GLY A 164 8.30 18.57 -14.61
C GLY A 164 7.76 19.22 -15.89
N GLY A 165 7.04 18.44 -16.70
CA GLY A 165 6.53 18.87 -18.00
C GLY A 165 5.24 19.67 -17.83
N VAL A 166 5.11 20.74 -18.61
CA VAL A 166 3.84 21.45 -18.80
C VAL A 166 2.98 20.58 -19.71
N THR A 167 1.99 19.88 -19.16
CA THR A 167 0.90 19.30 -19.95
C THR A 167 -0.11 20.41 -20.29
N GLU A 168 -1.05 20.15 -21.20
CA GLU A 168 -2.01 21.13 -21.71
C GLU A 168 -2.89 21.80 -20.62
N GLY A 169 -2.82 21.32 -19.37
CA GLY A 169 -3.47 21.85 -18.17
C GLY A 169 -2.61 22.75 -17.25
N GLY A 170 -1.32 22.99 -17.55
CA GLY A 170 -0.44 23.85 -16.75
C GLY A 170 0.79 23.15 -16.16
N PRO A 171 1.63 23.86 -15.38
CA PRO A 171 2.87 23.30 -14.85
C PRO A 171 2.60 22.21 -13.80
N VAL A 172 2.90 20.96 -14.12
CA VAL A 172 2.87 19.85 -13.16
C VAL A 172 4.15 19.90 -12.33
N GLY A 173 4.08 20.57 -11.18
CA GLY A 173 5.11 20.51 -10.16
C GLY A 173 5.12 19.14 -9.46
N LYS A 174 6.30 18.67 -9.07
CA LYS A 174 6.54 17.36 -8.42
C LYS A 174 5.84 17.13 -7.07
N ASP A 175 5.08 18.10 -6.58
CA ASP A 175 4.39 18.11 -5.28
C ASP A 175 2.86 18.35 -5.40
N LEU A 176 2.27 18.17 -6.58
CA LEU A 176 0.82 18.39 -6.80
C LEU A 176 -0.07 17.21 -6.39
N TYR A 177 0.48 15.99 -6.33
CA TYR A 177 -0.28 14.80 -6.03
C TYR A 177 -0.34 14.56 -4.52
N GLN A 178 -1.53 14.30 -4.00
CA GLN A 178 -1.78 14.00 -2.59
C GLN A 178 -2.48 12.65 -2.48
N LEU A 179 -1.87 11.73 -1.74
CA LEU A 179 -2.46 10.44 -1.46
C LEU A 179 -3.16 10.48 -0.11
N SER A 180 -4.44 10.14 -0.11
CA SER A 180 -5.24 10.01 1.11
C SER A 180 -5.80 8.60 1.23
N VAL A 181 -5.57 7.97 2.37
CA VAL A 181 -6.15 6.67 2.71
C VAL A 181 -6.93 6.80 4.00
N ALA A 182 -8.24 6.55 3.92
CA ALA A 182 -9.15 6.47 5.05
C ALA A 182 -9.45 5.00 5.36
N SER A 183 -8.55 4.33 6.08
CA SER A 183 -8.73 2.96 6.53
C SER A 183 -9.24 2.91 7.98
N PRO A 184 -10.18 2.00 8.32
CA PRO A 184 -10.59 1.77 9.70
C PRO A 184 -9.41 1.26 10.55
N GLU A 185 -9.41 1.61 11.84
CA GLU A 185 -8.34 1.26 12.78
C GLU A 185 -8.16 -0.28 12.87
N PRO A 186 -6.91 -0.80 12.89
CA PRO A 186 -6.67 -2.23 12.82
C PRO A 186 -7.13 -2.92 14.11
N THR A 187 -8.15 -3.77 14.01
CA THR A 187 -8.64 -4.56 15.14
C THR A 187 -7.86 -5.87 15.28
N PRO A 188 -7.44 -6.27 16.51
CA PRO A 188 -6.69 -7.51 16.71
C PRO A 188 -7.55 -8.73 16.37
N LYS A 189 -7.09 -9.57 15.45
CA LYS A 189 -7.70 -10.87 15.15
C LYS A 189 -7.08 -11.94 16.06
N ALA A 190 -7.75 -12.25 17.17
CA ALA A 190 -7.28 -13.21 18.17
C ALA A 190 -7.33 -14.68 17.71
N SER A 191 -8.07 -14.99 16.65
CA SER A 191 -8.11 -16.34 16.07
C SER A 191 -8.21 -16.27 14.55
N ILE A 192 -7.29 -16.97 13.88
CA ILE A 192 -7.36 -17.24 12.45
C ILE A 192 -7.95 -18.64 12.32
N SER A 193 -9.08 -18.77 11.63
CA SER A 193 -9.64 -20.08 11.27
C SER A 193 -8.76 -20.70 10.18
N ILE A 194 -7.63 -21.30 10.59
CA ILE A 194 -6.78 -22.07 9.68
C ILE A 194 -7.50 -23.36 9.37
N THR A 195 -8.03 -23.48 8.15
CA THR A 195 -8.60 -24.74 7.68
C THR A 195 -7.44 -25.65 7.32
N ASN A 196 -7.05 -26.52 8.25
CA ASN A 196 -6.03 -27.53 8.01
C ASN A 196 -6.63 -28.66 7.16
N LEU A 197 -6.04 -28.93 5.99
CA LEU A 197 -6.38 -30.09 5.17
C LEU A 197 -5.67 -31.32 5.72
N GLN A 198 -6.15 -31.84 6.85
CA GLN A 198 -5.68 -33.09 7.43
C GLN A 198 -6.48 -34.27 6.86
N GLY A 199 -5.82 -35.06 6.01
CA GLY A 199 -6.31 -36.37 5.59
C GLY A 199 -6.08 -37.39 6.71
N TRP A 200 -7.15 -37.92 7.29
CA TRP A 200 -7.06 -39.06 8.20
C TRP A 200 -7.01 -40.34 7.38
N LEU A 201 -5.84 -40.97 7.28
CA LEU A 201 -5.78 -42.36 6.82
C LEU A 201 -6.32 -43.25 7.94
N ALA A 202 -7.23 -44.17 7.61
CA ALA A 202 -7.66 -45.19 8.56
C ALA A 202 -6.47 -46.08 8.91
N GLY A 203 -5.98 -46.00 10.14
CA GLY A 203 -4.98 -46.93 10.66
C GLY A 203 -5.60 -48.31 10.84
N GLU A 204 -5.00 -49.34 10.25
CA GLU A 204 -5.40 -50.73 10.47
C GLU A 204 -5.02 -51.09 11.92
N ALA A 205 -6.01 -51.22 12.80
CA ALA A 205 -5.77 -51.76 14.13
C ALA A 205 -5.30 -53.21 13.99
N PRO A 206 -4.20 -53.64 14.65
CA PRO A 206 -3.76 -55.02 14.58
C PRO A 206 -4.85 -55.89 15.22
N VAL A 207 -5.53 -56.67 14.38
CA VAL A 207 -6.49 -57.69 14.80
C VAL A 207 -5.72 -58.70 15.62
N ALA A 208 -5.89 -58.62 16.94
CA ALA A 208 -5.41 -59.64 17.86
C ALA A 208 -6.04 -60.98 17.45
N GLN A 209 -5.22 -61.88 16.92
CA GLN A 209 -5.58 -63.28 16.73
C GLN A 209 -5.89 -63.88 18.11
N ALA A 210 -7.18 -64.05 18.41
CA ALA A 210 -7.64 -64.96 19.44
C ALA A 210 -8.28 -66.17 18.76
N ALA A 211 -7.44 -67.12 18.36
CA ALA A 211 -7.85 -68.48 18.12
C ALA A 211 -8.23 -69.14 19.46
N GLY A 212 -9.34 -69.87 19.52
CA GLY A 212 -9.64 -70.74 20.66
C GLY A 212 -11.11 -71.01 20.92
N SER A 213 -11.69 -71.94 20.15
CA SER A 213 -12.93 -72.65 20.43
C SER A 213 -12.91 -73.43 21.76
N SER A 214 -14.02 -73.47 22.52
CA SER A 214 -14.61 -74.71 23.12
C SER A 214 -15.70 -74.46 24.18
N SER A 215 -16.93 -74.83 23.82
CA SER A 215 -18.02 -75.55 24.55
C SER A 215 -18.12 -75.66 26.10
N ALA A 216 -19.39 -75.54 26.56
CA ALA A 216 -20.14 -76.35 27.55
C ALA A 216 -20.37 -75.90 29.03
N LYS A 217 -21.62 -75.46 29.31
CA LYS A 217 -22.66 -75.95 30.28
C LYS A 217 -22.38 -76.12 31.80
N ALA A 218 -23.15 -75.37 32.64
CA ALA A 218 -23.96 -75.79 33.84
C ALA A 218 -24.48 -74.53 34.59
N GLY A 219 -25.79 -74.29 34.82
CA GLY A 219 -26.59 -74.60 36.05
C GLY A 219 -26.12 -73.82 37.29
N VAL A 220 -26.86 -73.11 38.15
CA VAL A 220 -28.19 -73.18 38.82
C VAL A 220 -28.33 -71.81 39.56
N GLY A 221 -29.43 -71.04 39.54
CA GLY A 221 -30.69 -71.24 40.28
C GLY A 221 -30.72 -70.43 41.59
N ALA A 222 -31.57 -69.39 41.63
CA ALA A 222 -32.39 -68.94 42.76
C ALA A 222 -33.37 -67.87 42.24
#